data_AF-A0A820RHK7-F1
#
_entry.id   AF-A0A820RHK7-F1
#
_cell.length_a   1.000
_cell.length_b   1.000
_cell.length_c   1.000
_cell.angle_alpha   90.00
_cell.angle_beta   90.00
_cell.angle_gamma   90.00
#
_symmetry.space_group_name_H-M   'P 1'
#
loop_
_entity.id
_entity.type
_entity.pdbx_description
1 polymer ?
#
loop_
_entity_poly.entity_id
_entity_poly.type
_entity_poly.pdbx_seq_one_letter_code
_entity_poly.pdbx_strand_id
1 'polypeptide(L)'
;ADPRFLSQITWITYHHSPLIEKIDTVRAFYFGTSYLVEVDIVLREDMMLKQAHDIGESLQKKIEELPEVERAFVHLDHEYSHNP
;
A
#
# COMPACT_ATOMS: atom_id res chain seq x y z
N ALA A 1 -5.43 12.89 4.84
CA ALA A 1 -6.27 13.14 3.65
C ALA A 1 -7.75 13.04 4.00
N ASP A 2 -8.65 13.47 3.10
CA ASP A 2 -10.11 13.27 3.22
C ASP A 2 -10.45 11.75 3.30
N PRO A 3 -11.46 11.34 4.09
CA PRO A 3 -11.83 9.93 4.22
C PRO A 3 -12.16 9.23 2.90
N ARG A 4 -12.68 9.95 1.90
CA ARG A 4 -12.97 9.36 0.57
C ARG A 4 -11.70 8.97 -0.15
N PHE A 5 -10.66 9.80 -0.06
CA PHE A 5 -9.36 9.48 -0.66
C PHE A 5 -8.72 8.27 0.01
N LEU A 6 -8.73 8.21 1.34
CA LEU A 6 -8.24 7.02 2.07
C LEU A 6 -9.04 5.76 1.70
N SER A 7 -10.35 5.88 1.50
CA SER A 7 -11.19 4.76 1.05
C SER A 7 -10.84 4.31 -0.37
N GLN A 8 -10.53 5.25 -1.27
CA GLN A 8 -10.07 4.96 -2.63
C GLN A 8 -8.73 4.19 -2.63
N ILE A 9 -7.74 4.66 -1.86
CA ILE A 9 -6.46 3.95 -1.71
C ILE A 9 -6.69 2.55 -1.14
N THR A 10 -7.48 2.44 -0.07
CA THR A 10 -7.82 1.15 0.54
C THR A 10 -8.46 0.20 -0.46
N TRP A 11 -9.39 0.69 -1.31
CA TRP A 11 -10.04 -0.12 -2.34
C TRP A 11 -9.07 -0.58 -3.42
N ILE A 12 -8.19 0.30 -3.89
CA ILE A 12 -7.15 -0.02 -4.87
C ILE A 12 -6.22 -1.11 -4.32
N THR A 13 -5.74 -0.95 -3.09
CA THR A 13 -4.88 -1.92 -2.41
C THR A 13 -5.59 -3.27 -2.24
N TYR A 14 -6.84 -3.27 -1.78
CA TYR A 14 -7.61 -4.50 -1.55
C TYR A 14 -7.82 -5.30 -2.84
N HIS A 15 -8.07 -4.64 -3.97
CA HIS A 15 -8.27 -5.29 -5.26
C HIS A 15 -6.98 -5.50 -6.06
N HIS A 16 -5.82 -5.11 -5.52
CA HIS A 16 -4.57 -5.17 -6.26
C HIS A 16 -4.12 -6.62 -6.53
N SER A 17 -4.18 -7.49 -5.51
CA SER A 17 -3.76 -8.88 -5.61
C SER A 17 -4.52 -9.76 -4.60
N PRO A 18 -4.99 -10.96 -4.98
CA PRO A 18 -5.62 -11.90 -4.07
C PRO A 18 -4.63 -12.50 -3.05
N LEU A 19 -3.33 -12.25 -3.20
CA LEU A 19 -2.28 -12.73 -2.31
C LEU A 19 -1.99 -11.78 -1.15
N ILE A 20 -2.60 -10.58 -1.15
CA ILE A 20 -2.57 -9.68 0.00
C ILE A 20 -3.50 -10.26 1.07
N GLU A 21 -2.94 -10.66 2.20
CA GLU A 21 -3.71 -11.28 3.28
C GLU A 21 -4.40 -10.23 4.14
N LYS A 22 -3.74 -9.09 4.32
CA LYS A 22 -4.24 -7.98 5.13
C LYS A 22 -3.67 -6.65 4.63
N ILE A 23 -4.47 -5.60 4.75
CA ILE A 23 -4.00 -4.22 4.70
C ILE A 23 -3.87 -3.76 6.15
N ASP A 24 -2.66 -3.47 6.58
CA ASP A 24 -2.39 -3.12 7.98
C ASP A 24 -2.55 -1.62 8.21
N THR A 25 -1.96 -0.81 7.31
CA THR A 25 -1.98 0.65 7.40
C THR A 25 -2.26 1.25 6.04
N VAL A 26 -3.08 2.32 6.02
CA VAL A 26 -3.22 3.24 4.88
C VAL A 26 -3.14 4.66 5.42
N ARG A 27 -2.15 5.42 4.96
CA ARG A 27 -1.94 6.82 5.34
C ARG A 27 -1.73 7.67 4.09
N ALA A 28 -2.19 8.91 4.18
CA ALA A 28 -1.95 9.91 3.14
C ALA A 28 -1.73 11.27 3.79
N PHE A 29 -0.53 11.81 3.57
CA PHE A 29 -0.03 13.07 4.11
C PHE A 29 -0.03 14.12 3.01
N TYR A 30 -0.42 15.36 3.32
CA TYR A 30 -0.32 16.45 2.36
C TYR A 30 1.15 16.75 2.06
N PHE A 31 1.44 16.96 0.77
CA PHE A 31 2.72 17.39 0.25
C PHE A 31 2.47 18.45 -0.83
N GLY A 32 2.50 19.71 -0.42
CA GLY A 32 2.03 20.81 -1.28
C GLY A 32 0.56 20.64 -1.63
N THR A 33 0.28 20.51 -2.93
CA THR A 33 -1.07 20.26 -3.48
C THR A 33 -1.41 18.78 -3.68
N SER A 34 -0.43 17.90 -3.47
CA SER A 34 -0.52 16.45 -3.70
C SER A 34 -0.42 15.69 -2.36
N TYR A 35 -0.40 14.36 -2.42
CA TYR A 35 -0.23 13.47 -1.28
C TYR A 35 1.04 12.62 -1.38
N LEU A 36 1.68 12.39 -0.24
CA LEU A 36 2.53 11.22 -0.02
C LEU A 36 1.65 10.13 0.60
N VAL A 37 1.66 8.95 -0.01
CA VAL A 37 0.84 7.81 0.42
C VAL A 37 1.75 6.72 1.00
N GLU A 38 1.33 6.14 2.12
CA GLU A 38 2.00 5.00 2.76
C GLU A 38 0.97 3.87 2.93
N VAL A 39 1.32 2.68 2.46
CA VAL A 39 0.49 1.48 2.56
C VAL A 39 1.35 0.33 3.06
N ASP A 40 0.90 -0.33 4.12
CA ASP A 40 1.54 -1.52 4.64
C ASP A 40 0.60 -2.71 4.38
N ILE A 41 1.10 -3.72 3.68
CA ILE A 41 0.37 -4.95 3.36
C ILE A 41 1.08 -6.17 3.94
N VAL A 42 0.27 -7.16 4.32
CA VAL A 42 0.76 -8.45 4.80
C VAL A 42 0.67 -9.47 3.67
N LEU A 43 1.77 -10.17 3.45
CA LEU A 43 1.92 -11.28 2.52
C LEU A 43 2.32 -12.54 3.29
N ARG A 44 2.15 -13.72 2.67
CA ARG A 44 2.61 -14.98 3.28
C ARG A 44 4.11 -14.97 3.56
N GLU A 45 4.50 -15.44 4.73
CA GLU A 45 5.90 -15.53 5.19
C GLU A 45 6.78 -16.38 4.25
N ASP A 46 6.22 -17.45 3.66
CA ASP A 46 6.91 -18.36 2.74
C ASP A 46 6.96 -17.87 1.29
N MET A 47 6.44 -16.67 1.01
CA MET A 47 6.42 -16.12 -0.34
C MET A 47 7.84 -15.82 -0.83
N MET A 48 8.14 -16.21 -2.07
CA MET A 48 9.43 -15.85 -2.68
C MET A 48 9.60 -14.33 -2.72
N LEU A 49 10.77 -13.84 -2.29
CA LEU A 49 11.08 -12.41 -2.25
C LEU A 49 10.77 -11.69 -3.57
N LYS A 50 11.07 -12.33 -4.71
CA LYS A 50 10.75 -11.81 -6.04
C LYS A 50 9.25 -11.55 -6.21
N GLN A 51 8.41 -12.51 -5.83
CA GLN A 51 6.97 -12.40 -5.97
C GLN A 51 6.39 -11.34 -5.03
N ALA A 52 6.89 -11.27 -3.80
CA ALA A 52 6.52 -10.21 -2.86
C ALA A 52 6.90 -8.83 -3.41
N HIS A 53 8.13 -8.68 -3.91
CA HIS A 53 8.62 -7.47 -4.55
C HIS A 53 7.74 -7.05 -5.74
N ASP A 54 7.42 -7.97 -6.64
CA ASP A 54 6.61 -7.68 -7.82
C ASP A 54 5.20 -7.17 -7.43
N ILE A 55 4.60 -7.73 -6.35
CA ILE A 55 3.32 -7.24 -5.80
C ILE A 55 3.47 -5.83 -5.23
N GLY A 56 4.48 -5.59 -4.37
CA GLY A 56 4.69 -4.29 -3.75
C GLY A 56 5.01 -3.19 -4.77
N GLU A 57 5.92 -3.47 -5.71
CA GLU A 57 6.36 -2.51 -6.72
C GLU A 57 5.21 -2.16 -7.68
N SER A 58 4.41 -3.14 -8.10
CA SER A 58 3.26 -2.87 -8.98
C SER A 58 2.10 -2.19 -8.25
N LEU A 59 1.92 -2.42 -6.95
CA LEU A 59 0.97 -1.67 -6.13
C LEU A 59 1.42 -0.21 -5.98
N GLN A 60 2.71 0.02 -5.71
CA GLN A 60 3.27 1.36 -5.64
C GLN A 60 3.01 2.14 -6.93
N LYS A 61 3.40 1.57 -8.08
CA LYS A 61 3.16 2.18 -9.41
C LYS A 61 1.69 2.51 -9.63
N LYS A 62 0.78 1.59 -9.30
CA LYS A 62 -0.67 1.79 -9.44
C LYS A 62 -1.21 2.94 -8.59
N ILE A 63 -0.68 3.14 -7.38
CA ILE A 63 -1.08 4.26 -6.50
C ILE A 63 -0.51 5.58 -7.03
N GLU A 64 0.73 5.59 -7.53
CA GLU A 64 1.40 6.76 -8.12
C GLU A 64 0.78 7.21 -9.46
N GLU A 65 -0.04 6.39 -10.09
CA GLU A 65 -0.83 6.78 -11.28
C GLU A 65 -1.99 7.74 -10.94
N LEU A 66 -2.36 7.87 -9.66
CA LEU A 66 -3.39 8.82 -9.24
C LEU A 66 -2.86 10.26 -9.30
N PRO A 67 -3.58 11.20 -9.94
CA PRO A 67 -3.08 12.57 -10.15
C PRO A 67 -2.86 13.34 -8.85
N GLU A 68 -3.51 12.95 -7.76
CA GLU A 68 -3.33 13.56 -6.45
C GLU A 68 -2.14 12.97 -5.67
N VAL A 69 -1.48 11.91 -6.15
CA VAL A 69 -0.36 11.25 -5.48
C VAL A 69 0.95 11.68 -6.11
N GLU A 70 1.82 12.28 -5.30
CA GLU A 70 3.19 12.59 -5.71
C GLU A 70 4.10 11.35 -5.63
N ARG A 71 3.92 10.55 -4.57
CA ARG A 71 4.73 9.36 -4.30
C ARG A 71 4.02 8.40 -3.37
N ALA A 72 4.24 7.10 -3.57
CA ALA A 72 3.73 6.05 -2.69
C ALA A 72 4.88 5.25 -2.08
N PHE A 73 4.69 4.81 -0.84
CA PHE A 73 5.57 3.88 -0.13
C PHE A 73 4.75 2.65 0.22
N VAL A 74 5.18 1.48 -0.26
CA VAL A 74 4.52 0.20 0.02
C VAL A 74 5.48 -0.65 0.85
N HIS A 75 5.15 -0.87 2.13
CA HIS A 75 5.87 -1.83 2.96
C HIS A 75 5.17 -3.19 2.90
N LEU A 76 6.00 -4.24 2.92
CA LEU A 76 5.55 -5.63 2.87
C LEU A 76 5.98 -6.31 4.16
N ASP A 77 5.00 -6.74 4.95
CA ASP A 77 5.22 -7.51 6.17
C ASP A 77 4.72 -8.94 6.01
N HIS A 78 5.17 -9.83 6.88
CA HIS A 78 4.65 -11.20 7.01
C HIS A 78 3.80 -11.38 8.29
N GLU A 79 3.73 -10.35 9.12
CA GLU A 79 2.97 -10.32 10.37
C GLU A 79 2.38 -8.91 10.59
N TYR A 80 1.47 -8.76 11.56
CA TYR A 80 0.78 -7.48 11.83
C TYR A 80 0.64 -7.17 13.33
N SER A 81 1.25 -8.00 14.17
CA SER A 81 1.24 -7.86 15.61
C SER A 81 2.21 -6.78 16.09
N HIS A 82 3.27 -6.47 15.32
CA HIS A 82 4.26 -5.41 15.59
C HIS A 82 4.69 -5.39 17.07
N ASN A 83 5.03 -6.57 17.61
CA ASN A 83 5.51 -6.66 18.99
C ASN A 83 6.85 -5.91 19.13
N PRO A 84 7.00 -4.99 20.10
CA PRO A 84 8.22 -4.19 20.29
C PRO A 84 9.47 -5.01 20.61
#